data_AF-A0A522A683-F1
#
_entry.id   AF-A0A522A683-F1
#
_cell.length_a   1.000
_cell.length_b   1.000
_cell.length_c   1.000
_cell.angle_alpha   90.00
_cell.angle_beta   90.00
_cell.angle_gamma   90.00
#
_symmetry.space_group_name_H-M   'P 1'
#
loop_
_entity.id
_entity.type
_entity.pdbx_description
1 polymer ?
#
loop_
_entity_poly.entity_id
_entity_poly.type
_entity_poly.pdbx_seq_one_letter_code
_entity_poly.pdbx_strand_id
1 'polypeptide(L)'
;MVFYVDHGAQRTVRARTDFCLINVPTFDGYTGVAIPNISLDARLAELTTFFSVFSFNLPISEIFFAASLDAALEKGTRDFCLIQNCGHTFYGGDELSVDFNAVLDACTFMTGHIMDRAGYFYMHDQCLLVNRRAWERLGKPRFGAPVKAPQTVALPQRSPENVHDNYTPLWLKPTGQEITLDVNFGYGWNAISEGLNQGLTINNWPAALRRYKRHCYAYYGDLTIWLAALADVTTAPETDDKQLQMILDFLRNTPNRFDSPNWVFVYNSESDIDIPLLRYRKGLDTAFVLASGFKANRILETVGFHDATQVVVYDYSKPALALKRLMVDEWDGRDFAGFLATARGRVDAMCGEAATYVPEAVTKDAAATAREFHREMGAVFHSTDHWLAHWQRYRKLAHRFVHVDVLRQQAETAAMLEQYAAGHSVIWISDMFNSPNAIGKFSFDLRRQAYNTITRVLGARTDSSLIIGNEPRLWIAG
;
A
#
# COMPACT_ATOMS: atom_id res chain seq x y z
N MET A 1 8.35 2.87 6.06
CA MET A 1 8.38 1.73 5.11
C MET A 1 8.18 0.41 5.87
N VAL A 2 7.16 -0.39 5.54
CA VAL A 2 7.06 -1.77 6.07
C VAL A 2 8.00 -2.62 5.23
N PHE A 3 9.13 -3.02 5.81
CA PHE A 3 10.07 -3.92 5.17
C PHE A 3 9.51 -5.34 5.26
N TYR A 4 8.87 -5.84 4.21
CA TYR A 4 8.69 -7.28 4.06
C TYR A 4 10.05 -7.84 3.63
N VAL A 5 10.70 -8.58 4.52
CA VAL A 5 11.96 -9.27 4.21
C VAL A 5 11.62 -10.41 3.26
N ASP A 6 12.25 -10.42 2.08
CA ASP A 6 12.08 -11.45 1.05
C ASP A 6 13.12 -12.57 1.27
N HIS A 7 12.72 -13.61 2.01
CA HIS A 7 13.50 -14.83 2.24
C HIS A 7 13.53 -15.75 1.01
N GLY A 8 12.92 -15.36 -0.10
CA GLY A 8 13.04 -16.00 -1.42
C GLY A 8 11.77 -16.67 -1.93
N ALA A 9 10.76 -16.91 -1.09
CA ALA A 9 9.51 -17.52 -1.55
C ALA A 9 8.75 -16.57 -2.49
N GLN A 10 8.73 -15.27 -2.16
CA GLN A 10 8.17 -14.24 -3.03
C GLN A 10 8.86 -14.23 -4.40
N ARG A 11 10.20 -14.31 -4.46
CA ARG A 11 10.96 -14.39 -5.73
C ARG A 11 10.48 -15.54 -6.63
N THR A 12 10.25 -16.72 -6.07
CA THR A 12 9.78 -17.89 -6.84
C THR A 12 8.39 -17.65 -7.44
N VAL A 13 7.46 -17.05 -6.68
CA VAL A 13 6.13 -16.71 -7.20
C VAL A 13 6.26 -15.70 -8.34
N ARG A 14 7.05 -14.63 -8.15
CA ARG A 14 7.28 -13.59 -9.16
C ARG A 14 7.87 -14.16 -10.46
N ALA A 15 8.82 -15.08 -10.36
CA ALA A 15 9.45 -15.69 -11.53
C ALA A 15 8.48 -16.53 -12.39
N ARG A 16 7.41 -17.07 -11.78
CA ARG A 16 6.48 -18.01 -12.42
C ARG A 16 5.13 -17.39 -12.79
N THR A 17 4.82 -16.21 -12.27
CA THR A 17 3.46 -15.66 -12.31
C THR A 17 3.44 -14.24 -12.86
N ASP A 18 2.63 -14.00 -13.88
CA ASP A 18 2.23 -12.64 -14.27
C ASP A 18 1.13 -12.15 -13.34
N PHE A 19 1.19 -10.88 -12.94
CA PHE A 19 0.20 -10.26 -12.06
C PHE A 19 -0.65 -9.31 -12.88
N CYS A 20 -1.93 -9.65 -13.06
CA CYS A 20 -2.85 -8.85 -13.83
C CYS A 20 -4.01 -8.39 -12.97
N LEU A 21 -4.31 -7.10 -13.03
CA LEU A 21 -5.53 -6.52 -12.51
C LEU A 21 -6.53 -6.34 -13.65
N ILE A 22 -7.79 -6.59 -13.34
CA ILE A 22 -8.94 -6.29 -14.18
C ILE A 22 -9.93 -5.48 -13.35
N ASN A 23 -10.83 -4.77 -14.02
CA ASN A 23 -11.95 -4.11 -13.38
C ASN A 23 -13.25 -4.54 -14.08
N VAL A 24 -13.64 -5.79 -13.85
CA VAL A 24 -14.90 -6.33 -14.36
C VAL A 24 -16.00 -6.09 -13.32
N PRO A 25 -17.23 -5.74 -13.74
CA PRO A 25 -18.28 -5.51 -12.78
C PRO A 25 -18.65 -6.79 -12.04
N THR A 26 -19.01 -6.63 -10.77
CA THR A 26 -19.44 -7.75 -9.92
C THR A 26 -20.62 -8.50 -10.53
N PHE A 27 -20.56 -9.83 -10.48
CA PHE A 27 -21.61 -10.70 -11.00
C PHE A 27 -22.18 -11.57 -9.88
N ASP A 28 -23.50 -11.59 -9.77
CA ASP A 28 -24.24 -12.57 -8.99
C ASP A 28 -25.23 -13.30 -9.90
N GLY A 29 -25.33 -14.62 -9.75
CA GLY A 29 -26.16 -15.44 -10.62
C GLY A 29 -27.66 -15.11 -10.57
N TYR A 30 -28.13 -14.48 -9.49
CA TYR A 30 -29.53 -14.09 -9.30
C TYR A 30 -29.79 -12.64 -9.69
N THR A 31 -28.89 -11.72 -9.34
CA THR A 31 -29.09 -10.28 -9.58
C THR A 31 -28.39 -9.75 -10.84
N GLY A 32 -27.51 -10.54 -11.46
CA GLY A 32 -26.82 -10.20 -12.69
C GLY A 32 -25.54 -9.40 -12.47
N VAL A 33 -25.23 -8.51 -13.42
CA VAL A 33 -24.00 -7.70 -13.43
C VAL A 33 -24.26 -6.34 -12.78
N ALA A 34 -23.46 -5.98 -11.79
CA ALA A 34 -23.53 -4.69 -11.10
C ALA A 34 -23.16 -3.52 -12.03
N ILE A 35 -23.69 -2.34 -11.74
CA ILE A 35 -23.36 -1.09 -12.46
C ILE A 35 -22.05 -0.54 -11.87
N PRO A 36 -21.00 -0.32 -12.69
CA PRO A 36 -19.73 0.22 -12.22
C PRO A 36 -19.85 1.63 -11.61
N ASN A 37 -19.00 1.93 -10.63
CA ASN A 37 -18.82 3.27 -10.06
C ASN A 37 -17.35 3.66 -10.17
N ILE A 38 -17.05 4.67 -11.01
CA ILE A 38 -15.69 5.06 -11.38
C ILE A 38 -14.84 5.44 -10.15
N SER A 39 -15.40 6.17 -9.19
CA SER A 39 -14.67 6.62 -8.00
C SER A 39 -14.36 5.45 -7.06
N LEU A 40 -15.31 4.55 -6.86
CA LEU A 40 -15.11 3.35 -6.08
C LEU A 40 -14.10 2.42 -6.76
N ASP A 41 -14.24 2.21 -8.06
CA ASP A 41 -13.34 1.37 -8.87
C ASP A 41 -11.90 1.85 -8.81
N ALA A 42 -11.68 3.17 -8.92
CA ALA A 42 -10.34 3.75 -8.76
C ALA A 42 -9.76 3.46 -7.36
N ARG A 43 -10.58 3.57 -6.31
CA ARG A 43 -10.15 3.27 -4.94
C ARG A 43 -9.83 1.80 -4.74
N LEU A 44 -10.68 0.91 -5.28
CA LEU A 44 -10.51 -0.53 -5.20
C LEU A 44 -9.30 -1.01 -6.01
N ALA A 45 -9.07 -0.44 -7.19
CA ALA A 45 -7.89 -0.68 -8.02
C ALA A 45 -6.60 -0.26 -7.30
N GLU A 46 -6.63 0.89 -6.65
CA GLU A 46 -5.51 1.40 -5.86
C GLU A 46 -5.15 0.45 -4.71
N LEU A 47 -6.16 0.04 -3.93
CA LEU A 47 -5.96 -0.91 -2.83
C LEU A 47 -5.44 -2.26 -3.33
N THR A 48 -6.02 -2.82 -4.39
CA THR A 48 -5.56 -4.08 -4.97
C THR A 48 -4.11 -4.00 -5.43
N THR A 49 -3.74 -2.94 -6.17
CA THR A 49 -2.36 -2.74 -6.65
C THR A 49 -1.39 -2.62 -5.49
N PHE A 50 -1.72 -1.78 -4.51
CA PHE A 50 -0.93 -1.58 -3.30
C PHE A 50 -0.68 -2.91 -2.58
N PHE A 51 -1.73 -3.64 -2.24
CA PHE A 51 -1.61 -4.89 -1.52
C PHE A 51 -0.87 -5.97 -2.31
N SER A 52 -1.00 -6.02 -3.64
CA SER A 52 -0.22 -6.93 -4.49
C SER A 52 1.28 -6.59 -4.48
N VAL A 53 1.65 -5.30 -4.57
CA VAL A 53 3.04 -4.84 -4.47
C VAL A 53 3.69 -5.34 -3.19
N PHE A 54 3.05 -5.12 -2.03
CA PHE A 54 3.64 -5.47 -0.75
C PHE A 54 3.59 -6.97 -0.45
N SER A 55 2.50 -7.65 -0.80
CA SER A 55 2.32 -9.08 -0.48
C SER A 55 3.28 -9.99 -1.24
N PHE A 56 3.60 -9.63 -2.48
CA PHE A 56 4.49 -10.40 -3.34
C PHE A 56 5.85 -9.71 -3.57
N ASN A 57 6.11 -8.58 -2.91
CA ASN A 57 7.30 -7.73 -3.11
C ASN A 57 7.57 -7.47 -4.60
N LEU A 58 6.52 -7.02 -5.30
CA LEU A 58 6.50 -6.75 -6.74
C LEU A 58 6.77 -5.27 -7.03
N PRO A 59 7.61 -4.94 -8.02
CA PRO A 59 7.59 -3.61 -8.60
C PRO A 59 6.22 -3.31 -9.20
N ILE A 60 5.69 -2.10 -9.01
CA ILE A 60 4.41 -1.70 -9.60
C ILE A 60 4.40 -1.84 -11.13
N SER A 61 5.56 -1.70 -11.78
CA SER A 61 5.75 -1.89 -13.22
C SER A 61 5.59 -3.33 -13.70
N GLU A 62 5.56 -4.32 -12.80
CA GLU A 62 5.30 -5.73 -13.12
C GLU A 62 3.82 -6.12 -12.96
N ILE A 63 2.96 -5.16 -12.62
CA ILE A 63 1.51 -5.35 -12.54
C ILE A 63 0.88 -4.78 -13.81
N PHE A 64 0.06 -5.59 -14.50
CA PHE A 64 -0.60 -5.17 -15.73
C PHE A 64 -2.08 -4.90 -15.47
N PHE A 65 -2.64 -3.86 -16.11
CA PHE A 65 -4.10 -3.72 -16.22
C PHE A 65 -4.60 -4.29 -17.55
N ALA A 66 -5.66 -5.07 -17.50
CA ALA A 66 -6.34 -5.62 -18.67
C ALA A 66 -7.84 -5.32 -18.64
N ALA A 67 -8.41 -5.14 -19.83
CA ALA A 67 -9.83 -4.82 -19.99
C ALA A 67 -10.75 -6.05 -19.76
N SER A 68 -10.20 -7.25 -19.79
CA SER A 68 -10.92 -8.50 -19.61
C SER A 68 -9.99 -9.62 -19.16
N LEU A 69 -10.58 -10.76 -18.76
CA LEU A 69 -9.83 -11.96 -18.40
C LEU A 69 -9.03 -12.51 -19.60
N ASP A 70 -9.61 -12.48 -20.80
CA ASP A 70 -8.91 -12.90 -22.02
C ASP A 70 -7.69 -11.99 -22.32
N ALA A 71 -7.87 -10.67 -22.19
CA ALA A 71 -6.79 -9.71 -22.39
C ALA A 71 -5.67 -9.85 -21.35
N ALA A 72 -5.99 -10.28 -20.13
CA ALA A 72 -5.01 -10.56 -19.09
C ALA A 72 -4.09 -11.74 -19.49
N LEU A 73 -4.68 -12.82 -20.01
CA LEU A 73 -3.93 -14.01 -20.44
C LEU A 73 -3.06 -13.74 -21.67
N GLU A 74 -3.55 -12.96 -22.64
CA GLU A 74 -2.77 -12.62 -23.85
C GLU A 74 -1.57 -11.70 -23.55
N LYS A 75 -1.62 -10.88 -22.50
CA LYS A 75 -0.48 -10.07 -22.05
C LYS A 75 0.57 -10.88 -21.29
N GLY A 76 0.18 -12.01 -20.70
CA GLY A 76 1.04 -12.82 -19.85
C GLY A 76 2.16 -13.51 -20.62
N THR A 77 3.35 -13.57 -20.00
CA THR A 77 4.55 -14.21 -20.55
C THR A 77 5.08 -15.37 -19.69
N ARG A 78 4.64 -15.47 -18.44
CA ARG A 78 5.10 -16.45 -17.45
C ARG A 78 4.20 -17.70 -17.45
N ASP A 79 4.55 -18.70 -16.66
CA ASP A 79 3.87 -19.99 -16.67
C ASP A 79 2.43 -19.89 -16.16
N PHE A 80 2.20 -18.95 -15.25
CA PHE A 80 0.91 -18.69 -14.63
C PHE A 80 0.53 -17.22 -14.78
N CYS A 81 -0.76 -16.95 -14.78
CA CYS A 81 -1.32 -15.61 -14.69
C CYS A 81 -2.26 -15.54 -13.48
N LEU A 82 -1.92 -14.71 -12.50
CA LEU A 82 -2.81 -14.34 -11.41
C LEU A 82 -3.64 -13.13 -11.86
N ILE A 83 -4.93 -13.35 -12.02
CA ILE A 83 -5.89 -12.31 -12.42
C ILE A 83 -6.69 -11.91 -11.17
N GLN A 84 -6.55 -10.66 -10.75
CA GLN A 84 -7.25 -10.07 -9.61
C GLN A 84 -8.23 -9.00 -10.11
N ASN A 85 -9.49 -9.07 -9.67
CA ASN A 85 -10.39 -7.94 -9.89
C ASN A 85 -10.12 -6.85 -8.85
N CYS A 86 -10.37 -5.61 -9.25
CA CYS A 86 -10.24 -4.46 -8.36
C CYS A 86 -11.12 -4.66 -7.12
N GLY A 87 -10.52 -4.49 -5.94
CA GLY A 87 -11.16 -4.73 -4.64
C GLY A 87 -10.81 -6.08 -4.01
N HIS A 88 -10.16 -6.99 -4.75
CA HIS A 88 -9.53 -8.16 -4.16
C HIS A 88 -8.11 -7.85 -3.66
N THR A 89 -7.76 -8.29 -2.46
CA THR A 89 -6.41 -8.09 -1.89
C THR A 89 -5.85 -9.41 -1.37
N PHE A 90 -4.58 -9.65 -1.67
CA PHE A 90 -3.73 -10.53 -0.88
C PHE A 90 -3.06 -9.72 0.24
N TYR A 91 -2.78 -10.34 1.37
CA TYR A 91 -1.97 -9.75 2.42
C TYR A 91 -1.07 -10.81 3.03
N GLY A 92 0.17 -10.44 3.36
CA GLY A 92 1.17 -11.37 3.88
C GLY A 92 2.55 -11.05 3.34
N GLY A 93 3.43 -12.06 3.33
CA GLY A 93 4.78 -11.95 2.78
C GLY A 93 5.25 -13.33 2.31
N ASP A 94 6.34 -13.83 2.87
CA ASP A 94 6.86 -15.14 2.49
C ASP A 94 5.93 -16.29 2.83
N GLU A 95 5.22 -16.27 3.96
CA GLU A 95 4.28 -17.36 4.29
C GLU A 95 3.15 -17.49 3.26
N LEU A 96 2.59 -16.34 2.82
CA LEU A 96 1.67 -16.30 1.70
C LEU A 96 2.32 -16.93 0.46
N SER A 97 3.57 -16.57 0.17
CA SER A 97 4.26 -17.04 -1.03
C SER A 97 4.62 -18.52 -0.98
N VAL A 98 4.87 -19.09 0.20
CA VAL A 98 5.04 -20.54 0.39
C VAL A 98 3.73 -21.26 0.04
N ASP A 99 2.61 -20.81 0.61
CA ASP A 99 1.30 -21.39 0.32
C ASP A 99 0.88 -21.17 -1.14
N PHE A 100 1.25 -20.02 -1.74
CA PHE A 100 0.97 -19.72 -3.14
C PHE A 100 1.77 -20.62 -4.09
N ASN A 101 3.05 -20.90 -3.80
CA ASN A 101 3.85 -21.84 -4.61
C ASN A 101 3.22 -23.24 -4.64
N ALA A 102 2.70 -23.72 -3.51
CA ALA A 102 1.97 -25.00 -3.47
C ALA A 102 0.73 -24.98 -4.37
N VAL A 103 0.03 -23.83 -4.47
CA VAL A 103 -1.08 -23.66 -5.41
C VAL A 103 -0.62 -23.63 -6.86
N LEU A 104 0.51 -22.97 -7.18
CA LEU A 104 1.09 -23.00 -8.53
C LEU A 104 1.35 -24.46 -8.97
N ASP A 105 1.94 -25.26 -8.09
CA ASP A 105 2.31 -26.65 -8.39
C ASP A 105 1.07 -27.56 -8.55
N ALA A 106 0.00 -27.29 -7.80
CA ALA A 106 -1.26 -28.03 -7.89
C ALA A 106 -2.18 -27.57 -9.04
N CYS A 107 -1.92 -26.40 -9.64
CA CYS A 107 -2.81 -25.80 -10.64
C CYS A 107 -2.62 -26.44 -12.04
N THR A 108 -3.42 -27.46 -12.33
CA THR A 108 -3.43 -28.15 -13.63
C THR A 108 -3.96 -27.29 -14.77
N PHE A 109 -4.93 -26.43 -14.49
CA PHE A 109 -5.46 -25.47 -15.45
C PHE A 109 -5.88 -24.17 -14.79
N MET A 110 -6.83 -24.23 -13.86
CA MET A 110 -7.36 -23.04 -13.22
C MET A 110 -7.66 -23.28 -11.75
N THR A 111 -7.33 -22.30 -10.91
CA THR A 111 -7.72 -22.23 -9.50
C THR A 111 -8.43 -20.92 -9.22
N GLY A 112 -9.64 -20.96 -8.68
CA GLY A 112 -10.46 -19.77 -8.46
C GLY A 112 -11.50 -19.98 -7.36
N HIS A 113 -12.32 -18.99 -7.07
CA HIS A 113 -13.46 -19.21 -6.18
C HIS A 113 -14.62 -19.76 -6.99
N ILE A 114 -14.84 -21.07 -6.94
CA ILE A 114 -15.89 -21.76 -7.72
C ILE A 114 -17.25 -21.52 -7.08
N MET A 115 -18.21 -21.09 -7.89
CA MET A 115 -19.60 -20.84 -7.51
C MET A 115 -20.51 -21.86 -8.18
N ASP A 116 -21.36 -22.51 -7.38
CA ASP A 116 -22.48 -23.34 -7.82
C ASP A 116 -23.79 -22.62 -7.51
N ARG A 117 -24.04 -21.54 -8.25
CA ARG A 117 -25.24 -20.71 -8.17
C ARG A 117 -25.72 -20.42 -9.58
N ALA A 118 -27.04 -20.31 -9.77
CA ALA A 118 -27.66 -19.96 -11.05
C ALA A 118 -27.46 -20.95 -12.23
N GLY A 119 -27.33 -22.24 -11.92
CA GLY A 119 -27.58 -23.32 -12.87
C GLY A 119 -26.33 -23.96 -13.49
N TYR A 120 -25.29 -23.19 -13.80
CA TYR A 120 -23.97 -23.72 -14.17
C TYR A 120 -22.86 -23.09 -13.34
N PHE A 121 -21.73 -23.79 -13.23
CA PHE A 121 -20.60 -23.33 -12.43
C PHE A 121 -19.92 -22.12 -13.06
N TYR A 122 -19.46 -21.19 -12.21
CA TYR A 122 -18.70 -20.03 -12.64
C TYR A 122 -17.62 -19.65 -11.62
N MET A 123 -16.67 -18.81 -12.02
CA MET A 123 -15.67 -18.20 -11.14
C MET A 123 -16.21 -16.91 -10.56
N HIS A 124 -16.21 -16.78 -9.24
CA HIS A 124 -16.46 -15.49 -8.60
C HIS A 124 -15.41 -14.48 -9.09
N ASP A 125 -15.85 -13.26 -9.36
CA ASP A 125 -15.06 -12.13 -9.85
C ASP A 125 -13.96 -11.64 -8.89
N GLN A 126 -13.60 -12.34 -7.81
CA GLN A 126 -12.55 -11.86 -6.89
C GLN A 126 -11.16 -11.97 -7.51
N CYS A 127 -10.73 -13.21 -7.74
CA CYS A 127 -9.45 -13.54 -8.34
C CYS A 127 -9.40 -15.00 -8.76
N LEU A 128 -8.52 -15.28 -9.71
CA LEU A 128 -8.24 -16.60 -10.23
C LEU A 128 -6.80 -16.71 -10.71
N LEU A 129 -6.25 -17.91 -10.63
CA LEU A 129 -4.96 -18.31 -11.15
C LEU A 129 -5.19 -19.20 -12.36
N VAL A 130 -4.54 -18.90 -13.47
CA VAL A 130 -4.54 -19.74 -14.67
C VAL A 130 -3.13 -20.25 -14.95
N ASN A 131 -3.00 -21.54 -15.18
CA ASN A 131 -1.83 -22.13 -15.81
C ASN A 131 -1.85 -21.79 -17.30
N ARG A 132 -1.04 -20.82 -17.71
CA ARG A 132 -1.03 -20.28 -19.08
C ARG A 132 -0.61 -21.34 -20.09
N ARG A 133 0.32 -22.22 -19.73
CA ARG A 133 0.73 -23.35 -20.59
C ARG A 133 -0.41 -24.33 -20.85
N ALA A 134 -1.28 -24.56 -19.86
CA ALA A 134 -2.48 -25.36 -20.06
C ALA A 134 -3.48 -24.64 -20.98
N TRP A 135 -3.75 -23.36 -20.74
CA TRP A 135 -4.62 -22.53 -21.59
C TRP A 135 -4.15 -22.49 -23.06
N GLU A 136 -2.85 -22.34 -23.31
CA GLU A 136 -2.28 -22.37 -24.66
C GLU A 136 -2.46 -23.72 -25.34
N ARG A 137 -2.24 -24.83 -24.61
CA ARG A 137 -2.45 -26.20 -25.13
C ARG A 137 -3.91 -26.48 -25.49
N LEU A 138 -4.85 -25.83 -24.81
CA LEU A 138 -6.28 -25.89 -25.11
C LEU A 138 -6.68 -25.05 -26.33
N GLY A 139 -5.72 -24.41 -27.01
CA GLY A 139 -6.00 -23.54 -28.15
C GLY A 139 -6.50 -22.16 -27.75
N LYS A 140 -6.13 -21.69 -26.53
CA LYS A 140 -6.51 -20.38 -26.00
C LYS A 140 -8.03 -20.15 -25.97
N PRO A 141 -8.80 -21.02 -25.29
CA PRO A 141 -10.24 -20.86 -25.23
C PRO A 141 -10.60 -19.53 -24.57
N ARG A 142 -11.70 -18.91 -25.04
CA ARG A 142 -12.27 -17.73 -24.40
C ARG A 142 -12.68 -18.07 -22.98
N PHE A 143 -12.51 -17.13 -22.07
CA PHE A 143 -12.82 -17.37 -20.66
C PHE A 143 -14.32 -17.52 -20.41
N GLY A 144 -15.14 -16.74 -21.12
CA GLY A 144 -16.60 -16.72 -21.00
C GLY A 144 -17.07 -15.57 -20.10
N ALA A 145 -17.61 -14.53 -20.73
CA ALA A 145 -18.29 -13.44 -20.03
C ALA A 145 -19.72 -13.86 -19.64
N PRO A 146 -20.36 -13.16 -18.68
CA PRO A 146 -21.72 -13.45 -18.28
C PRO A 146 -22.67 -13.38 -19.47
N VAL A 147 -23.51 -14.40 -19.63
CA VAL A 147 -24.43 -14.51 -20.76
C VAL A 147 -25.68 -15.26 -20.34
N LYS A 148 -26.82 -14.86 -20.90
CA LYS A 148 -28.09 -15.56 -20.76
C LYS A 148 -28.54 -16.08 -22.13
N ALA A 149 -28.14 -17.30 -22.44
CA ALA A 149 -28.50 -17.99 -23.67
C ALA A 149 -28.24 -19.50 -23.51
N PRO A 150 -28.91 -20.36 -24.29
CA PRO A 150 -28.60 -21.79 -24.32
C PRO A 150 -27.12 -22.03 -24.66
N GLN A 151 -26.43 -22.81 -23.84
CA GLN A 151 -25.06 -23.29 -24.10
C GLN A 151 -25.00 -24.80 -23.92
N THR A 152 -24.20 -25.46 -24.75
CA THR A 152 -23.75 -26.83 -24.51
C THR A 152 -22.40 -26.77 -23.81
N VAL A 153 -22.33 -27.38 -22.62
CA VAL A 153 -21.17 -27.31 -21.73
C VAL A 153 -20.85 -28.67 -21.15
N ALA A 154 -19.62 -28.86 -20.69
CA ALA A 154 -19.21 -30.06 -19.97
C ALA A 154 -20.08 -30.24 -18.72
N LEU A 155 -20.53 -31.46 -18.45
CA LEU A 155 -21.19 -31.84 -17.20
C LEU A 155 -20.10 -32.19 -16.16
N PRO A 156 -19.81 -31.36 -15.15
CA PRO A 156 -18.79 -31.69 -14.17
C PRO A 156 -19.29 -32.68 -13.12
N GLN A 157 -18.36 -33.49 -12.62
CA GLN A 157 -18.48 -34.06 -11.28
C GLN A 157 -17.98 -33.00 -10.29
N ARG A 158 -18.84 -32.51 -9.39
CA ARG A 158 -18.42 -31.59 -8.32
C ARG A 158 -17.98 -32.31 -7.06
N SER A 159 -17.10 -31.68 -6.30
CA SER A 159 -16.78 -32.11 -4.94
C SER A 159 -18.03 -32.17 -4.05
N PRO A 160 -18.20 -33.23 -3.22
CA PRO A 160 -19.25 -33.27 -2.20
C PRO A 160 -18.96 -32.29 -1.05
N GLU A 161 -17.68 -31.99 -0.81
CA GLU A 161 -17.24 -31.00 0.16
C GLU A 161 -17.23 -29.58 -0.44
N ASN A 162 -17.46 -28.59 0.42
CA ASN A 162 -17.49 -27.17 0.08
C ASN A 162 -16.48 -26.40 0.92
N VAL A 163 -16.05 -25.24 0.42
CA VAL A 163 -15.19 -24.34 1.21
C VAL A 163 -15.97 -23.67 2.33
N HIS A 164 -17.17 -23.19 2.01
CA HIS A 164 -18.19 -22.76 2.96
C HIS A 164 -19.57 -22.96 2.33
N ASP A 165 -20.59 -23.04 3.17
CA ASP A 165 -21.97 -23.24 2.76
C ASP A 165 -22.13 -24.49 1.86
N ASN A 166 -23.18 -24.54 1.03
CA ASN A 166 -23.50 -25.67 0.15
C ASN A 166 -23.23 -25.40 -1.35
N TYR A 167 -22.69 -24.22 -1.70
CA TYR A 167 -22.59 -23.75 -3.09
C TYR A 167 -21.15 -23.40 -3.54
N THR A 168 -20.11 -23.78 -2.79
CA THR A 168 -18.69 -23.49 -3.15
C THR A 168 -17.85 -24.77 -3.16
N PRO A 169 -17.99 -25.63 -4.18
CA PRO A 169 -17.29 -26.92 -4.21
C PRO A 169 -15.77 -26.75 -4.21
N LEU A 170 -15.05 -27.71 -3.62
CA LEU A 170 -13.58 -27.71 -3.58
C LEU A 170 -12.93 -27.91 -4.96
N TRP A 171 -13.61 -28.62 -5.86
CA TRP A 171 -13.12 -28.91 -7.21
C TRP A 171 -14.27 -29.30 -8.15
N LEU A 172 -13.99 -29.22 -9.45
CA LEU A 172 -14.79 -29.81 -10.54
C LEU A 172 -13.91 -30.76 -11.35
N LYS A 173 -14.38 -31.97 -11.61
CA LYS A 173 -13.70 -33.01 -12.40
C LYS A 173 -14.47 -33.36 -13.67
N PRO A 174 -13.76 -33.81 -14.72
CA PRO A 174 -14.38 -34.24 -15.96
C PRO A 174 -15.26 -35.48 -15.75
N THR A 175 -16.39 -35.54 -16.45
CA THR A 175 -17.19 -36.76 -16.59
C THR A 175 -17.09 -37.37 -17.99
N GLY A 176 -16.60 -36.60 -18.97
CA GLY A 176 -16.64 -36.94 -20.39
C GLY A 176 -18.04 -36.79 -21.02
N GLN A 177 -18.98 -36.17 -20.32
CA GLN A 177 -20.34 -35.91 -20.80
C GLN A 177 -20.58 -34.40 -20.95
N GLU A 178 -21.50 -34.04 -21.84
CA GLU A 178 -21.97 -32.68 -22.03
C GLU A 178 -23.45 -32.56 -21.69
N ILE A 179 -23.88 -31.35 -21.37
CA ILE A 179 -25.25 -30.98 -21.08
C ILE A 179 -25.58 -29.65 -21.75
N THR A 180 -26.80 -29.52 -22.29
CA THR A 180 -27.31 -28.24 -22.79
C THR A 180 -28.15 -27.58 -21.71
N LEU A 181 -27.81 -26.34 -21.35
CA LEU A 181 -28.48 -25.56 -20.32
C LEU A 181 -28.87 -24.19 -20.86
N ASP A 182 -30.06 -23.71 -20.48
CA ASP A 182 -30.53 -22.35 -20.72
C ASP A 182 -30.65 -21.61 -19.38
N VAL A 183 -29.52 -21.08 -18.92
CA VAL A 183 -29.36 -20.48 -17.59
C VAL A 183 -28.55 -19.19 -17.68
N ASN A 184 -28.38 -18.49 -16.54
CA ASN A 184 -27.48 -17.35 -16.45
C ASN A 184 -26.05 -17.85 -16.20
N PHE A 185 -25.22 -17.85 -17.23
CA PHE A 185 -23.81 -18.20 -17.09
C PHE A 185 -23.03 -17.02 -16.50
N GLY A 186 -22.16 -17.29 -15.52
CA GLY A 186 -21.27 -16.30 -14.91
C GLY A 186 -19.85 -16.32 -15.47
N TYR A 187 -18.96 -15.46 -14.96
CA TYR A 187 -17.57 -15.38 -15.45
C TYR A 187 -16.86 -16.74 -15.44
N GLY A 188 -16.12 -17.06 -16.50
CA GLY A 188 -15.29 -18.27 -16.55
C GLY A 188 -16.02 -19.55 -16.91
N TRP A 189 -17.33 -19.50 -17.16
CA TRP A 189 -18.13 -20.67 -17.51
C TRP A 189 -17.54 -21.46 -18.69
N ASN A 190 -17.06 -20.75 -19.73
CA ASN A 190 -16.55 -21.37 -20.94
C ASN A 190 -15.18 -22.01 -20.67
N ALA A 191 -14.28 -21.31 -19.99
CA ALA A 191 -13.00 -21.90 -19.57
C ALA A 191 -13.20 -23.15 -18.71
N ILE A 192 -14.13 -23.13 -17.75
CA ILE A 192 -14.49 -24.31 -16.95
C ILE A 192 -14.88 -25.47 -17.88
N SER A 193 -15.82 -25.24 -18.79
CA SER A 193 -16.30 -26.26 -19.72
C SER A 193 -15.17 -26.83 -20.60
N GLU A 194 -14.37 -25.97 -21.21
CA GLU A 194 -13.26 -26.35 -22.09
C GLU A 194 -12.18 -27.16 -21.36
N GLY A 195 -11.83 -26.74 -20.13
CA GLY A 195 -10.88 -27.47 -19.29
C GLY A 195 -11.39 -28.88 -18.95
N LEU A 196 -12.66 -28.99 -18.58
CA LEU A 196 -13.29 -30.28 -18.23
C LEU A 196 -13.41 -31.20 -19.45
N ASN A 197 -13.77 -30.68 -20.62
CA ASN A 197 -13.82 -31.46 -21.86
C ASN A 197 -12.45 -32.04 -22.25
N GLN A 198 -11.36 -31.41 -21.79
CA GLN A 198 -9.98 -31.86 -22.02
C GLN A 198 -9.41 -32.65 -20.84
N GLY A 199 -10.27 -33.10 -19.91
CA GLY A 199 -9.89 -33.95 -18.80
C GLY A 199 -9.16 -33.23 -17.66
N LEU A 200 -9.20 -31.89 -17.61
CA LEU A 200 -8.51 -31.09 -16.60
C LEU A 200 -9.43 -30.80 -15.42
N THR A 201 -8.87 -30.87 -14.21
CA THR A 201 -9.56 -30.48 -12.97
C THR A 201 -9.54 -28.97 -12.80
N ILE A 202 -10.66 -28.41 -12.33
CA ILE A 202 -10.77 -27.03 -11.87
C ILE A 202 -10.76 -27.02 -10.33
N ASN A 203 -9.86 -26.25 -9.73
CA ASN A 203 -9.69 -26.24 -8.28
C ASN A 203 -10.26 -24.97 -7.64
N ASN A 204 -10.75 -25.11 -6.40
CA ASN A 204 -11.02 -23.97 -5.55
C ASN A 204 -9.75 -23.55 -4.78
N TRP A 205 -9.72 -22.33 -4.26
CA TRP A 205 -8.64 -21.85 -3.41
C TRP A 205 -8.55 -22.70 -2.12
N PRO A 206 -7.38 -23.29 -1.79
CA PRO A 206 -7.23 -24.08 -0.58
C PRO A 206 -7.27 -23.21 0.67
N ALA A 207 -7.67 -23.82 1.81
CA ALA A 207 -7.80 -23.12 3.09
C ALA A 207 -6.52 -22.36 3.50
N ALA A 208 -5.34 -22.96 3.24
CA ALA A 208 -4.03 -22.36 3.51
C ALA A 208 -3.85 -21.00 2.82
N LEU A 209 -4.31 -20.85 1.57
CA LEU A 209 -4.22 -19.58 0.86
C LEU A 209 -5.34 -18.60 1.21
N ARG A 210 -6.54 -19.11 1.52
CA ARG A 210 -7.72 -18.28 1.80
C ARG A 210 -7.55 -17.34 2.99
N ARG A 211 -6.73 -17.72 3.98
CA ARG A 211 -6.44 -16.85 5.13
C ARG A 211 -5.77 -15.53 4.73
N TYR A 212 -5.05 -15.50 3.60
CA TYR A 212 -4.36 -14.32 3.08
C TYR A 212 -5.20 -13.49 2.11
N LYS A 213 -6.44 -13.90 1.87
CA LYS A 213 -7.35 -13.26 0.91
C LYS A 213 -8.39 -12.41 1.61
N ARG A 214 -8.62 -11.21 1.08
CA ARG A 214 -9.77 -10.37 1.39
C ARG A 214 -10.37 -9.83 0.09
N HIS A 215 -11.66 -9.56 0.08
CA HIS A 215 -12.34 -8.96 -1.07
C HIS A 215 -13.33 -7.92 -0.57
N CYS A 216 -13.33 -6.76 -1.20
CA CYS A 216 -14.25 -5.67 -0.90
C CYS A 216 -15.58 -5.93 -1.60
N TYR A 217 -16.59 -6.37 -0.84
CA TYR A 217 -17.93 -6.64 -1.35
C TYR A 217 -18.78 -5.36 -1.49
N ALA A 218 -18.15 -4.24 -1.87
CA ALA A 218 -18.80 -2.92 -1.90
C ALA A 218 -20.06 -2.89 -2.78
N TYR A 219 -20.04 -3.61 -3.89
CA TYR A 219 -21.17 -3.73 -4.83
C TYR A 219 -22.39 -4.49 -4.30
N TYR A 220 -22.31 -5.09 -3.11
CA TYR A 220 -23.44 -5.70 -2.41
C TYR A 220 -24.03 -4.80 -1.33
N GLY A 221 -23.40 -3.66 -1.04
CA GLY A 221 -23.82 -2.69 -0.02
C GLY A 221 -24.24 -1.34 -0.60
N ASP A 222 -24.37 -0.34 0.27
CA ASP A 222 -24.62 1.05 -0.14
C ASP A 222 -23.31 1.69 -0.62
N LEU A 223 -23.21 1.89 -1.95
CA LEU A 223 -22.01 2.45 -2.58
C LEU A 223 -21.62 3.82 -2.03
N THR A 224 -22.58 4.64 -1.59
CA THR A 224 -22.31 5.98 -1.02
C THR A 224 -21.61 5.85 0.32
N ILE A 225 -22.10 4.95 1.18
CA ILE A 225 -21.49 4.68 2.50
C ILE A 225 -20.09 4.08 2.32
N TRP A 226 -19.94 3.11 1.43
CA TRP A 226 -18.64 2.49 1.13
C TRP A 226 -17.63 3.51 0.61
N LEU A 227 -18.02 4.36 -0.35
CA LEU A 227 -17.13 5.37 -0.91
C LEU A 227 -16.67 6.38 0.15
N ALA A 228 -17.59 6.86 0.99
CA ALA A 228 -17.27 7.79 2.07
C ALA A 228 -16.35 7.14 3.12
N ALA A 229 -16.62 5.89 3.51
CA ALA A 229 -15.83 5.16 4.49
C ALA A 229 -14.41 4.82 3.99
N LEU A 230 -14.25 4.51 2.70
CA LEU A 230 -12.95 4.25 2.09
C LEU A 230 -12.16 5.51 1.71
N ALA A 231 -12.79 6.69 1.79
CA ALA A 231 -12.13 7.97 1.56
C ALA A 231 -11.18 8.35 2.72
N ASP A 232 -11.64 8.13 3.95
CA ASP A 232 -10.86 8.18 5.20
C ASP A 232 -11.30 7.05 6.13
N VAL A 233 -10.57 5.93 6.05
CA VAL A 233 -10.80 4.72 6.85
C VAL A 233 -10.68 4.98 8.35
N THR A 234 -9.92 6.00 8.72
CA THR A 234 -9.52 6.28 10.10
C THR A 234 -10.62 6.99 10.89
N THR A 235 -11.47 7.74 10.19
CA THR A 235 -12.62 8.44 10.77
C THR A 235 -13.96 7.83 10.36
N ALA A 236 -13.96 6.83 9.49
CA ALA A 236 -15.17 6.12 9.11
C ALA A 236 -15.92 5.61 10.37
N PRO A 237 -17.24 5.82 10.48
CA PRO A 237 -18.00 5.33 11.63
C PRO A 237 -18.07 3.79 11.63
N GLU A 238 -18.38 3.20 12.79
CA GLU A 238 -18.82 1.81 12.83
C GLU A 238 -20.15 1.65 12.08
N THR A 239 -20.39 0.46 11.53
CA THR A 239 -21.53 0.18 10.67
C THR A 239 -22.09 -1.22 10.88
N ASP A 240 -23.40 -1.37 10.66
CA ASP A 240 -24.07 -2.68 10.66
C ASP A 240 -23.83 -3.49 9.37
N ASP A 241 -23.27 -2.87 8.33
CA ASP A 241 -22.76 -3.60 7.16
C ASP A 241 -21.51 -4.38 7.57
N LYS A 242 -21.70 -5.67 7.86
CA LYS A 242 -20.64 -6.57 8.31
C LYS A 242 -19.47 -6.66 7.32
N GLN A 243 -19.72 -6.56 6.02
CA GLN A 243 -18.64 -6.62 5.02
C GLN A 243 -17.82 -5.34 5.05
N LEU A 244 -18.47 -4.18 5.13
CA LEU A 244 -17.78 -2.91 5.27
C LEU A 244 -16.98 -2.85 6.57
N GLN A 245 -17.60 -3.22 7.69
CA GLN A 245 -16.93 -3.23 9.00
C GLN A 245 -15.68 -4.13 8.98
N MET A 246 -15.76 -5.34 8.40
CA MET A 246 -14.61 -6.23 8.26
C MET A 246 -13.48 -5.62 7.43
N ILE A 247 -13.79 -4.90 6.35
CA ILE A 247 -12.79 -4.21 5.52
C ILE A 247 -12.19 -3.01 6.27
N LEU A 248 -13.00 -2.22 6.97
CA LEU A 248 -12.50 -1.11 7.78
C LEU A 248 -11.57 -1.62 8.88
N ASP A 249 -11.95 -2.67 9.59
CA ASP A 249 -11.09 -3.28 10.62
C ASP A 249 -9.79 -3.80 10.02
N PHE A 250 -9.84 -4.43 8.85
CA PHE A 250 -8.64 -4.86 8.15
C PHE A 250 -7.71 -3.68 7.80
N LEU A 251 -8.24 -2.61 7.19
CA LEU A 251 -7.46 -1.44 6.74
C LEU A 251 -6.99 -0.54 7.90
N ARG A 252 -7.71 -0.51 9.03
CA ARG A 252 -7.27 0.16 10.27
C ARG A 252 -6.06 -0.54 10.89
N ASN A 253 -5.98 -1.86 10.75
CA ASN A 253 -4.92 -2.69 11.33
C ASN A 253 -3.78 -3.03 10.35
N THR A 254 -3.96 -2.80 9.05
CA THR A 254 -3.01 -3.20 7.99
C THR A 254 -2.72 -2.01 7.06
N PRO A 255 -1.45 -1.75 6.67
CA PRO A 255 -0.24 -2.54 6.90
C PRO A 255 0.35 -2.39 8.30
N ASN A 256 0.05 -1.29 8.99
CA ASN A 256 0.32 -1.11 10.41
C ASN A 256 -0.95 -0.62 11.09
N ARG A 257 -1.05 -0.86 12.41
CA ARG A 257 -2.14 -0.34 13.22
C ARG A 257 -2.16 1.19 13.20
N PHE A 258 -3.36 1.75 13.05
CA PHE A 258 -3.56 3.20 12.90
C PHE A 258 -3.21 4.02 14.15
N ASP A 259 -3.18 3.39 15.34
CA ASP A 259 -2.71 3.97 16.61
C ASP A 259 -1.18 4.18 16.66
N SER A 260 -0.57 4.49 15.52
CA SER A 260 0.85 4.77 15.36
C SER A 260 1.27 6.25 15.48
N PRO A 261 0.51 7.22 16.06
CA PRO A 261 1.05 8.56 16.32
C PRO A 261 2.12 8.55 17.43
N ASN A 262 2.40 7.40 18.03
CA ASN A 262 3.46 7.23 19.04
C ASN A 262 4.78 6.71 18.47
N TRP A 263 4.90 6.63 17.14
CA TRP A 263 6.13 6.17 16.51
C TRP A 263 7.15 7.29 16.39
N VAL A 264 8.40 6.95 16.67
CA VAL A 264 9.55 7.83 16.55
C VAL A 264 10.52 7.18 15.57
N PHE A 265 10.55 7.69 14.34
CA PHE A 265 11.55 7.30 13.35
C PHE A 265 12.87 8.00 13.68
N VAL A 266 13.74 7.28 14.40
CA VAL A 266 15.02 7.81 14.90
C VAL A 266 16.00 8.11 13.76
N TYR A 267 15.91 7.35 12.67
CA TYR A 267 16.72 7.50 11.46
C TYR A 267 15.82 7.62 10.23
N ASN A 268 16.36 8.18 9.15
CA ASN A 268 15.62 8.31 7.90
C ASN A 268 15.47 6.93 7.25
N SER A 269 14.26 6.57 6.80
CA SER A 269 14.03 5.33 6.03
C SER A 269 14.23 5.51 4.51
N GLU A 270 14.51 6.73 4.07
CA GLU A 270 14.63 7.12 2.66
C GLU A 270 16.08 7.49 2.33
N SER A 271 16.46 7.30 1.07
CA SER A 271 17.71 7.85 0.54
C SER A 271 17.65 9.37 0.38
N ASP A 272 18.81 10.01 0.24
CA ASP A 272 18.95 11.44 -0.02
C ASP A 272 18.85 11.82 -1.51
N ILE A 273 18.48 10.88 -2.39
CA ILE A 273 18.42 11.09 -3.85
C ILE A 273 17.44 12.20 -4.28
N ASP A 274 16.49 12.53 -3.42
CA ASP A 274 15.49 13.57 -3.60
C ASP A 274 15.95 14.96 -3.12
N ILE A 275 17.10 15.06 -2.43
CA ILE A 275 17.69 16.34 -2.06
C ILE A 275 18.41 16.92 -3.30
N PRO A 276 17.94 18.03 -3.87
CA PRO A 276 18.54 18.56 -5.09
C PRO A 276 19.94 19.13 -4.81
N LEU A 277 20.83 19.02 -5.80
CA LEU A 277 22.10 19.73 -5.84
C LEU A 277 21.89 21.21 -6.21
N LEU A 278 21.10 21.90 -5.39
CA LEU A 278 20.78 23.32 -5.50
C LEU A 278 21.31 24.02 -4.26
N ARG A 279 21.93 25.19 -4.43
CA ARG A 279 22.35 26.04 -3.30
C ARG A 279 21.81 27.46 -3.46
N TYR A 280 21.00 27.91 -2.51
CA TYR A 280 20.58 29.31 -2.47
C TYR A 280 21.76 30.15 -1.99
N ARG A 281 22.24 31.08 -2.82
CA ARG A 281 23.42 31.91 -2.49
C ARG A 281 23.29 32.66 -1.17
N LYS A 282 22.07 33.08 -0.83
CA LYS A 282 21.78 33.78 0.43
C LYS A 282 21.44 32.81 1.57
N GLY A 283 21.11 31.55 1.28
CA GLY A 283 20.53 30.59 2.22
C GLY A 283 19.00 30.64 2.22
N LEU A 284 18.40 29.66 2.90
CA LEU A 284 16.96 29.56 3.14
C LEU A 284 16.49 30.55 4.21
N ASP A 285 15.33 31.16 4.02
CA ASP A 285 14.65 31.95 5.05
C ASP A 285 13.83 31.04 5.98
N THR A 286 13.18 30.00 5.43
CA THR A 286 12.37 29.05 6.21
C THR A 286 12.58 27.61 5.76
N ALA A 287 12.67 26.69 6.71
CA ALA A 287 12.70 25.25 6.46
C ALA A 287 11.61 24.55 7.28
N PHE A 288 10.62 23.98 6.58
CA PHE A 288 9.62 23.08 7.16
C PHE A 288 10.13 21.65 7.06
N VAL A 289 10.40 21.01 8.19
CA VAL A 289 11.04 19.70 8.26
C VAL A 289 10.28 18.74 9.16
N LEU A 290 10.29 17.45 8.83
CA LEU A 290 9.74 16.41 9.70
C LEU A 290 10.60 16.21 10.94
N ALA A 291 10.00 15.67 12.00
CA ALA A 291 10.73 15.37 13.24
C ALA A 291 11.61 14.11 13.13
N SER A 292 11.42 13.32 12.07
CA SER A 292 12.15 12.07 11.83
C SER A 292 13.61 12.31 11.42
N GLY A 293 14.50 11.46 11.94
CA GLY A 293 15.89 11.36 11.51
C GLY A 293 16.69 12.67 11.46
N PHE A 294 17.65 12.68 10.53
CA PHE A 294 18.65 13.74 10.36
C PHE A 294 18.58 14.42 8.98
N LYS A 295 17.57 14.11 8.16
CA LYS A 295 17.48 14.64 6.79
C LYS A 295 17.29 16.16 6.76
N ALA A 296 16.67 16.74 7.79
CA ALA A 296 16.64 18.19 8.01
C ALA A 296 18.04 18.83 7.96
N ASN A 297 19.02 18.23 8.64
CA ASN A 297 20.40 18.71 8.67
C ASN A 297 21.08 18.56 7.30
N ARG A 298 20.83 17.45 6.60
CA ARG A 298 21.34 17.22 5.24
C ARG A 298 20.77 18.22 4.22
N ILE A 299 19.48 18.50 4.30
CA ILE A 299 18.81 19.51 3.47
C ILE A 299 19.44 20.87 3.71
N LEU A 300 19.58 21.29 4.97
CA LEU A 300 20.17 22.59 5.30
C LEU A 300 21.63 22.69 4.88
N GLU A 301 22.42 21.63 5.02
CA GLU A 301 23.83 21.62 4.58
C GLU A 301 23.95 21.75 3.04
N THR A 302 23.12 21.01 2.32
CA THR A 302 23.14 20.97 0.85
C THR A 302 22.60 22.28 0.25
N VAL A 303 21.42 22.69 0.71
CA VAL A 303 20.68 23.84 0.17
C VAL A 303 21.25 25.18 0.66
N GLY A 304 21.81 25.20 1.87
CA GLY A 304 22.37 26.37 2.51
C GLY A 304 21.36 27.11 3.39
N PHE A 305 21.84 27.64 4.50
CA PHE A 305 21.07 28.41 5.48
C PHE A 305 21.93 29.50 6.12
N HIS A 306 21.28 30.50 6.72
CA HIS A 306 21.89 31.64 7.38
C HIS A 306 21.39 31.76 8.84
N ASP A 307 21.96 32.66 9.63
CA ASP A 307 21.69 32.74 11.07
C ASP A 307 20.25 33.19 11.39
N ALA A 308 19.57 33.86 10.44
CA ALA A 308 18.16 34.23 10.57
C ALA A 308 17.18 33.15 10.05
N THR A 309 17.67 31.98 9.63
CA THR A 309 16.79 30.94 9.06
C THR A 309 15.87 30.43 10.16
N GLN A 310 14.58 30.34 9.86
CA GLN A 310 13.61 29.72 10.75
C GLN A 310 13.42 28.25 10.39
N VAL A 311 13.44 27.38 11.39
CA VAL A 311 13.15 25.95 11.23
C VAL A 311 11.81 25.65 11.89
N VAL A 312 10.86 25.17 11.11
CA VAL A 312 9.55 24.70 11.57
C VAL A 312 9.57 23.17 11.50
N VAL A 313 9.76 22.54 12.65
CA VAL A 313 9.64 21.10 12.80
C VAL A 313 8.16 20.76 12.94
N TYR A 314 7.63 19.94 12.02
CA TYR A 314 6.23 19.54 12.04
C TYR A 314 6.11 18.02 11.94
N ASP A 315 5.15 17.43 12.65
CA ASP A 315 4.93 15.99 12.62
C ASP A 315 3.54 15.64 13.18
N TYR A 316 2.99 14.50 12.77
CA TYR A 316 1.78 13.94 13.38
C TYR A 316 2.09 13.17 14.68
N SER A 317 3.36 12.82 14.91
CA SER A 317 3.85 12.14 16.10
C SER A 317 4.31 13.12 17.17
N LYS A 318 3.57 13.19 18.28
CA LYS A 318 3.95 13.95 19.47
C LYS A 318 5.30 13.51 20.05
N PRO A 319 5.59 12.21 20.25
CA PRO A 319 6.88 11.80 20.77
C PRO A 319 8.04 12.08 19.81
N ALA A 320 7.82 12.06 18.48
CA ALA A 320 8.87 12.45 17.53
C ALA A 320 9.23 13.93 17.69
N LEU A 321 8.22 14.81 17.81
CA LEU A 321 8.43 16.23 18.09
C LEU A 321 9.12 16.46 19.43
N ALA A 322 8.74 15.72 20.47
CA ALA A 322 9.37 15.80 21.79
C ALA A 322 10.86 15.40 21.72
N LEU A 323 11.20 14.30 21.05
CA LEU A 323 12.59 13.89 20.85
C LEU A 323 13.39 14.96 20.09
N LYS A 324 12.84 15.48 18.98
CA LYS A 324 13.54 16.50 18.18
C LYS A 324 13.80 17.78 18.97
N ARG A 325 12.86 18.16 19.84
CA ARG A 325 13.02 19.28 20.77
C ARG A 325 14.15 19.03 21.76
N LEU A 326 14.17 17.89 22.43
CA LEU A 326 15.26 17.52 23.36
C LEU A 326 16.62 17.51 22.66
N MET A 327 16.68 17.03 21.41
CA MET A 327 17.92 17.07 20.62
C MET A 327 18.40 18.51 20.45
N VAL A 328 17.54 19.41 19.97
CA VAL A 328 17.90 20.82 19.75
C VAL A 328 18.31 21.51 21.06
N ASP A 329 17.56 21.28 22.13
CA ASP A 329 17.74 22.00 23.39
C ASP A 329 18.99 21.53 24.13
N GLU A 330 19.31 20.23 24.09
CA GLU A 330 20.25 19.64 25.05
C GLU A 330 21.39 18.86 24.42
N TRP A 331 21.18 18.23 23.27
CA TRP A 331 22.19 17.38 22.68
C TRP A 331 23.33 18.21 22.06
N ASP A 332 24.57 17.95 22.49
CA ASP A 332 25.76 18.69 22.03
C ASP A 332 26.27 18.23 20.65
N GLY A 333 25.66 17.17 20.10
CA GLY A 333 26.02 16.57 18.82
C GLY A 333 26.97 15.38 18.93
N ARG A 334 27.38 14.99 20.15
CA ARG A 334 28.26 13.85 20.43
C ARG A 334 27.50 12.73 21.13
N ASP A 335 27.97 11.49 20.97
CA ASP A 335 27.37 10.31 21.61
C ASP A 335 25.84 10.24 21.49
N PHE A 336 25.35 10.16 20.25
CA PHE A 336 23.91 10.09 19.99
C PHE A 336 23.25 8.88 20.69
N ALA A 337 23.98 7.77 20.82
CA ALA A 337 23.48 6.57 21.48
C ALA A 337 23.23 6.79 22.98
N GLY A 338 24.19 7.41 23.68
CA GLY A 338 24.03 7.80 25.09
C GLY A 338 22.91 8.82 25.27
N PHE A 339 22.85 9.84 24.41
CA PHE A 339 21.75 10.82 24.43
C PHE A 339 20.38 10.14 24.27
N LEU A 340 20.20 9.33 23.23
CA LEU A 340 18.93 8.66 22.93
C LEU A 340 18.48 7.75 24.09
N ALA A 341 19.41 7.02 24.72
CA ALA A 341 19.11 6.17 25.86
C ALA A 341 18.48 6.96 27.02
N THR A 342 18.99 8.16 27.31
CA THR A 342 18.45 9.03 28.37
C THR A 342 17.19 9.79 27.95
N ALA A 343 17.08 10.17 26.67
CA ALA A 343 15.96 10.95 26.17
C ALA A 343 14.64 10.16 26.16
N ARG A 344 14.70 8.82 25.95
CA ARG A 344 13.51 7.95 25.85
C ARG A 344 12.52 8.12 26.99
N GLY A 345 12.97 7.92 28.23
CA GLY A 345 12.09 8.02 29.40
C GLY A 345 11.51 9.43 29.59
N ARG A 346 12.20 10.45 29.10
CA ARG A 346 11.73 11.85 29.16
C ARG A 346 10.69 12.14 28.10
N VAL A 347 10.87 11.63 26.88
CA VAL A 347 9.86 11.70 25.82
C VAL A 347 8.57 11.01 26.28
N ASP A 348 8.69 9.81 26.85
CA ASP A 348 7.55 9.05 27.36
C ASP A 348 6.83 9.85 28.48
N ALA A 349 7.57 10.44 29.41
CA ALA A 349 7.02 11.29 30.47
C ALA A 349 6.33 12.56 29.93
N MET A 350 6.87 13.17 28.88
CA MET A 350 6.27 14.35 28.22
C MET A 350 4.98 14.01 27.48
N CYS A 351 4.86 12.79 26.96
CA CYS A 351 3.71 12.35 26.16
C CYS A 351 2.65 11.61 26.98
N GLY A 352 2.98 11.12 28.17
CA GLY A 352 2.08 10.39 29.06
C GLY A 352 1.91 8.91 28.70
N GLU A 353 2.63 8.41 27.69
CA GLU A 353 2.61 7.02 27.23
C GLU A 353 3.95 6.65 26.58
N ALA A 354 4.24 5.35 26.50
CA ALA A 354 5.50 4.86 25.94
C ALA A 354 5.54 5.00 24.42
N ALA A 355 6.56 5.68 23.90
CA ALA A 355 6.78 5.81 22.48
C ALA A 355 7.42 4.56 21.86
N THR A 356 7.09 4.29 20.60
CA THR A 356 7.71 3.19 19.82
C THR A 356 8.83 3.74 18.95
N TYR A 357 10.06 3.32 19.20
CA TYR A 357 11.23 3.83 18.48
C TYR A 357 11.63 2.88 17.36
N VAL A 358 11.66 3.40 16.13
CA VAL A 358 11.85 2.62 14.90
C VAL A 358 13.16 3.02 14.21
N PRO A 359 13.98 2.05 13.72
CA PRO A 359 13.80 0.60 13.85
C PRO A 359 14.21 0.07 15.23
N GLU A 360 13.36 -0.76 15.84
CA GLU A 360 13.56 -1.26 17.20
C GLU A 360 14.87 -2.04 17.36
N ALA A 361 15.22 -2.87 16.38
CA ALA A 361 16.43 -3.69 16.37
C ALA A 361 17.72 -2.86 16.44
N VAL A 362 17.72 -1.63 15.89
CA VAL A 362 18.87 -0.72 15.98
C VAL A 362 18.82 0.05 17.29
N THR A 363 17.66 0.62 17.60
CA THR A 363 17.56 1.65 18.63
C THR A 363 17.63 1.08 20.06
N LYS A 364 17.52 -0.25 20.24
CA LYS A 364 17.74 -0.95 21.51
C LYS A 364 19.22 -1.27 21.81
N ASP A 365 20.08 -1.31 20.80
CA ASP A 365 21.51 -1.58 20.97
C ASP A 365 22.30 -0.28 20.80
N ALA A 366 23.06 0.10 21.84
CA ALA A 366 23.85 1.32 21.83
C ALA A 366 24.92 1.29 20.72
N ALA A 367 25.54 0.12 20.47
CA ALA A 367 26.55 -0.02 19.44
C ALA A 367 25.95 0.09 18.03
N ALA A 368 24.80 -0.56 17.78
CA ALA A 368 24.05 -0.41 16.53
C ALA A 368 23.58 1.02 16.30
N THR A 369 23.06 1.68 17.34
CA THR A 369 22.66 3.08 17.31
C THR A 369 23.85 3.98 16.93
N ALA A 370 25.01 3.80 17.56
CA ALA A 370 26.21 4.57 17.21
C ALA A 370 26.66 4.33 15.75
N ARG A 371 26.68 3.06 15.30
CA ARG A 371 27.04 2.72 13.91
C ARG A 371 26.08 3.35 12.90
N GLU A 372 24.78 3.27 13.17
CA GLU A 372 23.74 3.81 12.31
C GLU A 372 23.82 5.34 12.22
N PHE A 373 24.05 6.01 13.35
CA PHE A 373 24.31 7.44 13.38
C PHE A 373 25.53 7.83 12.52
N HIS A 374 26.66 7.12 12.66
CA HIS A 374 27.84 7.38 11.83
C HIS A 374 27.58 7.18 10.34
N ARG A 375 26.80 6.14 9.98
CA ARG A 375 26.35 5.90 8.61
C ARG A 375 25.54 7.08 8.09
N GLU A 376 24.59 7.57 8.89
CA GLU A 376 23.75 8.70 8.53
C GLU A 376 24.55 10.01 8.34
N MET A 377 25.62 10.22 9.13
CA MET A 377 26.46 11.40 9.00
C MET A 377 27.38 11.36 7.79
N GLY A 378 27.92 10.19 7.46
CA GLY A 378 28.90 10.01 6.37
C GLY A 378 28.38 10.32 4.97
N ALA A 379 27.06 10.47 4.77
CA ALA A 379 26.47 10.80 3.47
C ALA A 379 26.77 12.23 3.00
N VAL A 380 26.77 13.20 3.94
CA VAL A 380 26.91 14.64 3.64
C VAL A 380 28.04 15.28 4.44
N PHE A 381 28.31 14.79 5.66
CA PHE A 381 29.31 15.37 6.54
C PHE A 381 30.62 14.58 6.45
N HIS A 382 31.64 15.20 5.83
CA HIS A 382 32.95 14.57 5.61
C HIS A 382 33.80 14.31 6.85
N SER A 383 33.42 14.82 8.03
CA SER A 383 34.10 14.56 9.30
C SER A 383 33.17 14.83 10.49
N THR A 384 33.55 14.32 11.66
CA THR A 384 32.88 14.64 12.93
C THR A 384 32.90 16.14 13.21
N ASP A 385 34.01 16.83 12.93
CA ASP A 385 34.12 18.28 13.14
C ASP A 385 33.19 19.05 12.21
N HIS A 386 33.03 18.59 10.96
CA HIS A 386 32.08 19.19 10.03
C HIS A 386 30.64 19.05 10.56
N TRP A 387 30.25 17.85 11.00
CA TRP A 387 28.95 17.63 11.64
C TRP A 387 28.76 18.53 12.86
N LEU A 388 29.73 18.58 13.77
CA LEU A 388 29.62 19.39 14.99
C LEU A 388 29.50 20.87 14.67
N ALA A 389 30.26 21.39 13.70
CA ALA A 389 30.16 22.78 13.25
C ALA A 389 28.75 23.08 12.68
N HIS A 390 28.22 22.18 11.85
CA HIS A 390 26.86 22.28 11.32
C HIS A 390 25.82 22.27 12.46
N TRP A 391 25.91 21.27 13.35
CA TRP A 391 24.95 21.07 14.44
C TRP A 391 24.89 22.27 15.39
N GLN A 392 26.04 22.85 15.73
CA GLN A 392 26.10 24.04 16.59
C GLN A 392 25.51 25.29 15.92
N ARG A 393 25.57 25.42 14.59
CA ARG A 393 24.85 26.46 13.85
C ARG A 393 23.35 26.18 13.82
N TYR A 394 22.97 24.94 13.52
CA TYR A 394 21.58 24.51 13.48
C TYR A 394 20.84 24.77 14.81
N ARG A 395 21.46 24.45 15.95
CA ARG A 395 20.87 24.68 17.29
C ARG A 395 20.60 26.14 17.61
N LYS A 396 21.34 27.08 17.00
CA LYS A 396 21.15 28.53 17.22
C LYS A 396 20.00 29.13 16.42
N LEU A 397 19.48 28.40 15.43
CA LEU A 397 18.36 28.87 14.61
C LEU A 397 17.08 28.96 15.44
N ALA A 398 16.11 29.74 14.95
CA ALA A 398 14.79 29.80 15.56
C ALA A 398 13.99 28.53 15.24
N HIS A 399 13.80 27.66 16.22
CA HIS A 399 13.01 26.43 16.10
C HIS A 399 11.56 26.63 16.55
N ARG A 400 10.61 26.19 15.71
CA ARG A 400 9.19 26.01 16.06
C ARG A 400 8.83 24.54 15.93
N PHE A 401 7.98 24.05 16.82
CA PHE A 401 7.51 22.67 16.80
C PHE A 401 5.99 22.68 16.70
N VAL A 402 5.44 22.08 15.63
CA VAL A 402 4.02 22.11 15.31
C VAL A 402 3.51 20.68 15.20
N HIS A 403 2.57 20.31 16.07
CA HIS A 403 1.87 19.03 15.96
C HIS A 403 0.76 19.18 14.91
N VAL A 404 0.89 18.47 13.80
CA VAL A 404 -0.07 18.53 12.70
C VAL A 404 -0.04 17.24 11.87
N ASP A 405 -1.22 16.70 11.59
CA ASP A 405 -1.42 15.63 10.62
C ASP A 405 -1.79 16.24 9.27
N VAL A 406 -0.79 16.36 8.37
CA VAL A 406 -0.96 17.01 7.05
C VAL A 406 -2.10 16.42 6.23
N LEU A 407 -2.39 15.12 6.37
CA LEU A 407 -3.42 14.45 5.58
C LEU A 407 -4.84 14.84 6.03
N ARG A 408 -5.04 15.04 7.34
CA ARG A 408 -6.37 15.26 7.93
C ARG A 408 -6.62 16.68 8.40
N GLN A 409 -5.57 17.39 8.80
CA GLN A 409 -5.61 18.73 9.39
C GLN A 409 -5.14 19.76 8.35
N GLN A 410 -5.82 19.82 7.22
CA GLN A 410 -5.42 20.67 6.09
C GLN A 410 -5.53 22.16 6.43
N ALA A 411 -6.50 22.56 7.25
CA ALA A 411 -6.66 23.94 7.68
C ALA A 411 -5.52 24.37 8.62
N GLU A 412 -5.14 23.51 9.56
CA GLU A 412 -4.02 23.73 10.47
C GLU A 412 -2.68 23.71 9.75
N THR A 413 -2.53 22.84 8.75
CA THR A 413 -1.37 22.82 7.84
C THR A 413 -1.27 24.13 7.07
N ALA A 414 -2.38 24.62 6.52
CA ALA A 414 -2.42 25.91 5.84
C ALA A 414 -2.05 27.04 6.81
N ALA A 415 -2.62 27.07 8.01
CA ALA A 415 -2.33 28.09 9.01
C ALA A 415 -0.85 28.09 9.44
N MET A 416 -0.24 26.92 9.62
CA MET A 416 1.19 26.80 9.90
C MET A 416 2.03 27.41 8.77
N LEU A 417 1.73 27.07 7.51
CA LEU A 417 2.46 27.57 6.36
C LEU A 417 2.23 29.08 6.17
N GLU A 418 1.00 29.57 6.32
CA GLU A 418 0.68 31.00 6.25
C GLU A 418 1.42 31.79 7.32
N GLN A 419 1.54 31.25 8.53
CA GLN A 419 2.20 31.91 9.63
C GLN A 419 3.71 32.02 9.43
N TYR A 420 4.37 30.99 8.92
CA TYR A 420 5.84 30.89 8.97
C TYR A 420 6.55 30.94 7.62
N ALA A 421 5.87 30.69 6.50
CA ALA A 421 6.53 30.66 5.20
C ALA A 421 6.92 32.07 4.75
N ALA A 422 8.20 32.24 4.38
CA ALA A 422 8.75 33.50 3.90
C ALA A 422 9.94 33.26 2.96
N GLY A 423 10.23 34.24 2.09
CA GLY A 423 11.45 34.29 1.28
C GLY A 423 11.73 33.01 0.49
N HIS A 424 12.95 32.49 0.57
CA HIS A 424 13.33 31.20 0.02
C HIS A 424 13.03 30.09 1.02
N SER A 425 12.02 29.29 0.73
CA SER A 425 11.54 28.24 1.63
C SER A 425 11.79 26.83 1.10
N VAL A 426 11.96 25.88 2.01
CA VAL A 426 11.91 24.44 1.72
C VAL A 426 10.87 23.77 2.61
N ILE A 427 10.13 22.81 2.06
CA ILE A 427 9.34 21.85 2.83
C ILE A 427 9.77 20.42 2.48
N TRP A 428 10.06 19.62 3.50
CA TRP A 428 10.31 18.20 3.35
C TRP A 428 9.05 17.41 3.71
N ILE A 429 8.46 16.73 2.73
CA ILE A 429 7.22 15.93 2.84
C ILE A 429 7.47 14.41 2.84
N SER A 430 8.71 13.96 2.64
CA SER A 430 9.08 12.53 2.64
C SER A 430 8.19 11.71 1.70
N ASP A 431 7.79 10.51 2.11
CA ASP A 431 6.83 9.64 1.46
C ASP A 431 5.42 9.76 2.09
N MET A 432 5.11 10.81 2.84
CA MET A 432 3.88 10.87 3.65
C MET A 432 2.59 10.62 2.83
N PHE A 433 2.55 11.03 1.57
CA PHE A 433 1.41 10.84 0.66
C PHE A 433 1.40 9.50 -0.07
N ASN A 434 2.49 8.75 -0.02
CA ASN A 434 2.65 7.47 -0.72
C ASN A 434 3.12 6.35 0.23
N SER A 435 3.10 6.62 1.53
CA SER A 435 3.47 5.64 2.54
C SER A 435 2.42 4.53 2.57
N PRO A 436 2.80 3.33 3.04
CA PRO A 436 1.85 2.22 3.15
C PRO A 436 0.59 2.54 3.95
N ASN A 437 0.74 3.35 5.01
CA ASN A 437 -0.41 3.82 5.79
C ASN A 437 -1.26 4.81 5.01
N ALA A 438 -0.64 5.70 4.23
CA ALA A 438 -1.38 6.70 3.49
C ALA A 438 -2.28 6.09 2.42
N ILE A 439 -1.73 5.16 1.61
CA ILE A 439 -2.47 4.51 0.53
C ILE A 439 -3.53 3.56 1.10
N GLY A 440 -3.19 2.78 2.13
CA GLY A 440 -4.14 1.85 2.74
C GLY A 440 -5.35 2.52 3.39
N LYS A 441 -5.21 3.76 3.90
CA LYS A 441 -6.23 4.39 4.75
C LYS A 441 -6.91 5.61 4.14
N PHE A 442 -6.28 6.28 3.18
CA PHE A 442 -6.80 7.51 2.59
C PHE A 442 -6.93 7.40 1.08
N SER A 443 -8.02 7.93 0.53
CA SER A 443 -8.22 8.05 -0.91
C SER A 443 -7.13 8.92 -1.56
N PHE A 444 -6.92 8.71 -2.87
CA PHE A 444 -6.06 9.57 -3.66
C PHE A 444 -6.50 11.03 -3.62
N ASP A 445 -7.80 11.31 -3.70
CA ASP A 445 -8.33 12.67 -3.69
C ASP A 445 -8.01 13.41 -2.40
N LEU A 446 -8.16 12.75 -1.23
CA LEU A 446 -7.81 13.34 0.06
C LEU A 446 -6.30 13.65 0.13
N ARG A 447 -5.44 12.70 -0.28
CA ARG A 447 -3.98 12.89 -0.31
C ARG A 447 -3.58 14.02 -1.26
N ARG A 448 -4.23 14.10 -2.43
CA ARG A 448 -4.03 15.16 -3.43
C ARG A 448 -4.46 16.53 -2.91
N GLN A 449 -5.60 16.61 -2.23
CA GLN A 449 -6.10 17.85 -1.64
C GLN A 449 -5.14 18.40 -0.57
N ALA A 450 -4.62 17.52 0.29
CA ALA A 450 -3.62 17.89 1.29
C ALA A 450 -2.32 18.43 0.65
N TYR A 451 -1.80 17.77 -0.39
CA TYR A 451 -0.64 18.26 -1.15
C TYR A 451 -0.92 19.60 -1.88
N ASN A 452 -2.10 19.74 -2.49
CA ASN A 452 -2.52 20.97 -3.14
C ASN A 452 -2.61 22.15 -2.15
N THR A 453 -2.97 21.87 -0.89
CA THR A 453 -2.95 22.90 0.16
C THR A 453 -1.54 23.40 0.42
N ILE A 454 -0.55 22.51 0.52
CA ILE A 454 0.86 22.88 0.70
C ILE A 454 1.36 23.74 -0.46
N THR A 455 1.19 23.26 -1.70
CA THR A 455 1.69 23.94 -2.90
C THR A 455 1.05 25.31 -3.08
N ARG A 456 -0.27 25.42 -2.89
CA ARG A 456 -1.01 26.69 -2.97
C ARG A 456 -0.50 27.70 -1.95
N VAL A 457 -0.35 27.30 -0.68
CA VAL A 457 0.05 28.24 0.38
C VAL A 457 1.50 28.68 0.20
N LEU A 458 2.43 27.76 -0.09
CA LEU A 458 3.83 28.12 -0.34
C LEU A 458 3.95 29.08 -1.53
N GLY A 459 3.29 28.77 -2.66
CA GLY A 459 3.30 29.63 -3.84
C GLY A 459 2.73 31.04 -3.60
N ALA A 460 1.89 31.23 -2.57
CA ALA A 460 1.34 32.52 -2.20
C ALA A 460 2.17 33.29 -1.16
N ARG A 461 3.13 32.63 -0.49
CA ARG A 461 3.82 33.18 0.69
C ARG A 461 5.34 33.30 0.54
N THR A 462 5.92 32.67 -0.48
CA THR A 462 7.38 32.57 -0.62
C THR A 462 7.85 33.12 -1.96
N ASP A 463 9.04 33.71 -2.00
CA ASP A 463 9.68 34.16 -3.23
C ASP A 463 10.07 32.95 -4.10
N SER A 464 10.50 31.87 -3.45
CA SER A 464 10.67 30.55 -4.06
C SER A 464 10.46 29.45 -3.04
N SER A 465 9.93 28.32 -3.48
CA SER A 465 9.70 27.14 -2.64
C SER A 465 10.29 25.89 -3.27
N LEU A 466 10.97 25.09 -2.46
CA LEU A 466 11.38 23.73 -2.81
C LEU A 466 10.57 22.73 -2.00
N ILE A 467 9.95 21.76 -2.67
CA ILE A 467 9.25 20.64 -2.03
C ILE A 467 10.12 19.39 -2.22
N ILE A 468 10.61 18.82 -1.12
CA ILE A 468 11.45 17.62 -1.10
C ILE A 468 10.62 16.43 -0.66
N GLY A 469 10.62 15.35 -1.44
CA GLY A 469 9.83 14.15 -1.22
C GLY A 469 8.89 13.86 -2.40
N ASN A 470 7.97 12.92 -2.21
CA ASN A 470 7.11 12.44 -3.28
C ASN A 470 5.70 13.06 -3.22
N GLU A 471 5.30 13.74 -4.29
CA GLU A 471 3.91 14.16 -4.51
C GLU A 471 2.97 12.94 -4.49
N PRO A 472 1.69 13.10 -4.11
CA PRO A 472 0.72 12.01 -4.12
C PRO A 472 0.62 11.39 -5.51
N ARG A 473 0.79 10.07 -5.58
CA ARG A 473 0.58 9.28 -6.80
C ARG A 473 -0.62 8.37 -6.62
N LEU A 474 -1.33 8.17 -7.72
CA LEU A 474 -2.37 7.15 -7.82
C LEU A 474 -1.67 5.81 -8.01
N TRP A 475 -1.90 4.86 -7.11
CA TRP A 475 -1.28 3.52 -7.19
C TRP A 475 -2.08 2.60 -8.10
N ILE A 476 -2.16 2.98 -9.38
CA ILE A 476 -2.76 2.16 -10.44
C ILE A 476 -1.66 2.01 -11.50
N ALA A 477 -1.33 0.78 -11.86
CA ALA A 477 -0.37 0.53 -12.93
C ALA A 477 -0.92 1.06 -14.26
N GLY A 478 -0.13 1.88 -14.94
CA GLY A 478 -0.47 2.52 -16.22
C GLY A 478 -0.25 1.62 -17.42
#